data_AF-A0AAE6XNH0-F1
#
_entry.id   AF-A0AAE6XNH0-F1
#
_cell.length_a   1.000
_cell.length_b   1.000
_cell.length_c   1.000
_cell.angle_alpha   90.00
_cell.angle_beta   90.00
_cell.angle_gamma   90.00
#
_symmetry.space_group_name_H-M   'P 1'
#
loop_
_entity.id
_entity.type
_entity.pdbx_description
1 polymer ?
#
loop_
_entity_poly.entity_id
_entity_poly.type
_entity_poly.pdbx_seq_one_letter_code
_entity_poly.pdbx_strand_id
1 'polypeptide(L)'
;MGGTPMNLSRRSVLGGALAAVPVALVAAGPAHADEAAPTAPPATGAALASTGRAVVRDIQQKLAARYGTRAGFPAVTTDGLWTGDAHKALIHALQLEIGIAEETANGVFGPLTRAALQKQPTLVVGSADTTGYLGHLLQASLVVMSTWDGPVDGRFSSEQGKRLSQFQRTVALPETGIGDYRTWAALLASNGDPTRPGKAVDGITVINAARAKTLRDAGYTVVGRYLTNSDRPDALEKRIQDGELQAIFAGGLKVFPIFQEGGTDSTYFSYDLGVRAAGRADDAARRLGFLPGTPIYYAIDFDATPTEVETYLQPYFRGIHAELKRRGSAYRVGVYAGRRICANLAAAHLTELSYVADMSTGWGANLGARIPENWAFDQILEHSVGEGDQAFDVDTNVVSGRDPGQSRVEPRG
;
A
#
# COMPACT_ATOMS: atom_id res chain seq x y z
N MET A 1 -16.31 6.26 62.17
CA MET A 1 -16.62 5.25 61.15
C MET A 1 -15.52 5.28 60.10
N GLY A 2 -14.47 4.50 60.32
CA GLY A 2 -13.34 4.35 59.40
C GLY A 2 -13.39 2.96 58.79
N GLY A 3 -13.32 2.87 57.47
CA GLY A 3 -13.29 1.63 56.72
C GLY A 3 -12.09 1.61 55.80
N THR A 4 -11.09 0.81 56.16
CA THR A 4 -10.03 0.32 55.28
C THR A 4 -10.53 -0.93 54.56
N PRO A 5 -10.08 -1.20 53.32
CA PRO A 5 -9.57 -2.53 53.04
C PRO A 5 -8.24 -2.46 52.26
N MET A 6 -7.18 -3.06 52.79
CA MET A 6 -6.74 -4.45 52.59
C MET A 6 -6.08 -4.69 51.23
N ASN A 7 -4.76 -4.83 51.31
CA ASN A 7 -3.79 -5.07 50.27
C ASN A 7 -3.58 -6.58 50.14
N LEU A 8 -3.61 -7.15 48.94
CA LEU A 8 -3.14 -8.51 48.68
C LEU A 8 -2.37 -8.57 47.35
N SER A 9 -1.04 -8.53 47.52
CA SER A 9 -0.02 -8.92 46.55
C SER A 9 0.03 -10.44 46.42
N ARG A 10 0.19 -10.96 45.19
CA ARG A 10 0.96 -12.19 44.93
C ARG A 10 1.68 -12.11 43.58
N ARG A 11 3.01 -12.20 43.65
CA ARG A 11 3.93 -12.42 42.52
C ARG A 11 4.31 -13.91 42.44
N SER A 12 4.42 -14.39 41.20
CA SER A 12 5.41 -15.36 40.67
C SER A 12 5.26 -16.87 40.95
N VAL A 13 5.20 -17.68 39.88
CA VAL A 13 6.12 -18.78 39.46
C VAL A 13 5.86 -19.09 37.96
N LEU A 14 6.70 -18.66 37.01
CA LEU A 14 7.73 -19.42 36.24
C LEU A 14 7.31 -20.76 35.60
N GLY A 15 7.42 -20.83 34.26
CA GLY A 15 7.42 -22.07 33.48
C GLY A 15 7.52 -21.76 31.97
N GLY A 16 8.72 -21.92 31.40
CA GLY A 16 9.03 -21.51 30.03
C GLY A 16 8.35 -22.36 28.94
N ALA A 17 8.02 -21.69 27.85
CA ALA A 17 7.94 -22.24 26.50
C ALA A 17 8.23 -21.09 25.54
N LEU A 18 9.04 -21.36 24.51
CA LEU A 18 9.41 -20.41 23.47
C LEU A 18 8.16 -19.69 22.94
N ALA A 19 8.10 -18.37 23.13
CA ALA A 19 7.05 -17.54 22.56
C ALA A 19 7.28 -17.46 21.04
N ALA A 20 6.50 -18.23 20.29
CA ALA A 20 6.24 -17.94 18.89
C ALA A 20 5.65 -16.52 18.84
N VAL A 21 6.28 -15.65 18.06
CA VAL A 21 5.71 -14.34 17.69
C VAL A 21 4.32 -14.61 17.09
N PRO A 22 3.22 -14.19 17.73
CA PRO A 22 1.93 -14.28 17.08
C PRO A 22 1.95 -13.24 15.96
N VAL A 23 2.01 -13.69 14.71
CA VAL A 23 1.64 -12.86 13.57
C VAL A 23 0.18 -12.50 13.82
N ALA A 24 -0.08 -11.25 14.21
CA ALA A 24 -1.42 -10.73 14.35
C ALA A 24 -2.14 -10.98 13.02
N LEU A 25 -3.27 -11.67 13.12
CA LEU A 25 -4.20 -11.83 12.02
C LEU A 25 -4.64 -10.41 11.63
N VAL A 26 -4.14 -9.91 10.50
CA VAL A 26 -4.58 -8.65 9.91
C VAL A 26 -6.10 -8.73 9.81
N ALA A 27 -6.78 -8.00 10.67
CA ALA A 27 -8.21 -7.78 10.52
C ALA A 27 -8.35 -6.94 9.26
N ALA A 28 -8.76 -7.57 8.17
CA ALA A 28 -9.32 -6.84 7.06
C ALA A 28 -10.40 -5.92 7.64
N GLY A 29 -10.14 -4.61 7.69
CA GLY A 29 -11.20 -3.63 7.90
C GLY A 29 -12.35 -3.94 6.94
N PRO A 30 -13.61 -3.65 7.32
CA PRO A 30 -14.76 -4.14 6.59
C PRO A 30 -14.60 -3.73 5.14
N ALA A 31 -14.39 -4.73 4.27
CA ALA A 31 -14.64 -4.56 2.87
C ALA A 31 -16.11 -4.12 2.81
N HIS A 32 -16.35 -2.87 2.46
CA HIS A 32 -17.62 -2.53 1.88
C HIS A 32 -17.69 -3.39 0.63
N ALA A 33 -18.37 -4.53 0.77
CA ALA A 33 -18.78 -5.35 -0.33
C ALA A 33 -19.69 -4.44 -1.15
N ASP A 34 -19.13 -3.81 -2.17
CA ASP A 34 -19.95 -3.24 -3.22
C ASP A 34 -20.84 -4.38 -3.71
N GLU A 35 -22.13 -4.17 -3.54
CA GLU A 35 -23.16 -4.99 -4.11
C GLU A 35 -22.88 -5.03 -5.62
N ALA A 36 -22.35 -6.16 -6.07
CA ALA A 36 -21.94 -6.33 -7.45
C ALA A 36 -23.13 -6.01 -8.35
N ALA A 37 -23.08 -4.86 -9.02
CA ALA A 37 -23.95 -4.61 -10.16
C ALA A 37 -23.79 -5.81 -11.09
N PRO A 38 -24.89 -6.42 -11.59
CA PRO A 38 -24.81 -7.67 -12.34
C PRO A 38 -23.89 -7.49 -13.54
N THR A 39 -22.68 -8.03 -13.43
CA THR A 39 -21.70 -8.05 -14.50
C THR A 39 -22.27 -8.90 -15.61
N ALA A 40 -22.52 -8.28 -16.76
CA ALA A 40 -22.83 -9.01 -17.98
C ALA A 40 -21.79 -10.13 -18.18
N PRO A 41 -22.20 -11.34 -18.63
CA PRO A 41 -21.27 -12.44 -18.82
C PRO A 41 -20.14 -11.98 -19.75
N PRO A 42 -18.86 -12.22 -19.41
CA PRO A 42 -17.75 -11.76 -20.22
C PRO A 42 -17.78 -12.43 -21.58
N ALA A 43 -17.71 -11.62 -22.62
CA ALA A 43 -17.66 -12.09 -24.00
C ALA A 43 -16.31 -12.76 -24.25
N THR A 44 -16.29 -14.10 -24.26
CA THR A 44 -15.22 -14.87 -24.90
C THR A 44 -15.16 -14.45 -26.37
N GLY A 45 -14.15 -13.67 -26.74
CA GLY A 45 -14.03 -13.09 -28.09
C GLY A 45 -14.20 -11.57 -28.19
N ALA A 46 -14.14 -10.83 -27.07
CA ALA A 46 -14.12 -9.36 -27.10
C ALA A 46 -13.05 -8.82 -28.06
N ALA A 47 -13.40 -7.78 -28.82
CA ALA A 47 -12.45 -7.04 -29.64
C ALA A 47 -11.38 -6.41 -28.73
N LEU A 48 -10.16 -6.20 -29.27
CA LEU A 48 -9.13 -5.46 -28.55
C LEU A 48 -9.66 -4.05 -28.26
N ALA A 49 -9.65 -3.64 -27.00
CA ALA A 49 -10.04 -2.29 -26.60
C ALA A 49 -9.08 -1.25 -27.21
N SER A 50 -9.55 -0.03 -27.40
CA SER A 50 -8.76 1.06 -28.02
C SER A 50 -7.47 1.38 -27.25
N THR A 51 -7.47 1.19 -25.93
CA THR A 51 -6.31 1.36 -25.04
C THR A 51 -5.73 0.02 -24.57
N GLY A 52 -6.22 -1.10 -25.12
CA GLY A 52 -5.78 -2.45 -24.77
C GLY A 52 -4.44 -2.83 -25.39
N ARG A 53 -3.64 -3.62 -24.66
CA ARG A 53 -2.37 -4.17 -25.15
C ARG A 53 -2.59 -5.56 -25.74
N ALA A 54 -2.06 -5.80 -26.95
CA ALA A 54 -2.19 -7.09 -27.62
C ALA A 54 -1.57 -8.25 -26.81
N VAL A 55 -0.41 -8.02 -26.18
CA VAL A 55 0.23 -9.02 -25.29
C VAL A 55 -0.61 -9.30 -24.04
N VAL A 56 -1.31 -8.29 -23.49
CA VAL A 56 -2.20 -8.48 -22.34
C VAL A 56 -3.41 -9.31 -22.74
N ARG A 57 -3.96 -9.07 -23.94
CA ARG A 57 -5.04 -9.89 -24.49
C ARG A 57 -4.62 -11.34 -24.67
N ASP A 58 -3.42 -11.60 -25.17
CA ASP A 58 -2.87 -12.95 -25.29
C ASP A 58 -2.75 -13.64 -23.92
N ILE A 59 -2.26 -12.93 -22.89
CA ILE A 59 -2.24 -13.42 -21.50
C ILE A 59 -3.66 -13.78 -21.02
N GLN A 60 -4.62 -12.89 -21.21
CA GLN A 60 -6.02 -13.11 -20.80
C GLN A 60 -6.62 -14.35 -21.49
N GLN A 61 -6.38 -14.51 -22.80
CA GLN A 61 -6.82 -15.67 -23.57
C GLN A 61 -6.16 -16.96 -23.09
N LYS A 62 -4.87 -16.94 -22.79
CA LYS A 62 -4.14 -18.09 -22.23
C LYS A 62 -4.69 -18.50 -20.86
N LEU A 63 -4.96 -17.53 -19.98
CA LEU A 63 -5.59 -17.80 -18.68
C LEU A 63 -6.97 -18.43 -18.84
N ALA A 64 -7.84 -17.82 -19.68
CA ALA A 64 -9.18 -18.33 -19.95
C ALA A 64 -9.16 -19.74 -20.56
N ALA A 65 -8.29 -19.99 -21.55
CA ALA A 65 -8.19 -21.27 -22.22
C ALA A 65 -7.68 -22.39 -21.31
N ARG A 66 -6.72 -22.08 -20.42
CA ARG A 66 -6.09 -23.08 -19.55
C ARG A 66 -6.89 -23.38 -18.29
N TYR A 67 -7.50 -22.37 -17.68
CA TYR A 67 -8.13 -22.49 -16.36
C TYR A 67 -9.62 -22.17 -16.35
N GLY A 68 -10.20 -21.61 -17.42
CA GLY A 68 -11.58 -21.12 -17.41
C GLY A 68 -12.67 -22.18 -17.21
N THR A 69 -12.35 -23.47 -17.35
CA THR A 69 -13.26 -24.58 -17.05
C THR A 69 -13.11 -25.14 -15.62
N ARG A 70 -12.13 -24.64 -14.85
CA ARG A 70 -11.92 -25.02 -13.45
C ARG A 70 -13.01 -24.40 -12.59
N ALA A 71 -13.50 -25.16 -11.62
CA ALA A 71 -14.50 -24.69 -10.68
C ALA A 71 -13.99 -23.47 -9.92
N GLY A 72 -14.84 -22.44 -9.81
CA GLY A 72 -14.51 -21.21 -9.08
C GLY A 72 -13.48 -20.28 -9.76
N PHE A 73 -12.93 -20.65 -10.93
CA PHE A 73 -12.02 -19.77 -11.66
C PHE A 73 -12.78 -18.54 -12.18
N PRO A 74 -12.31 -17.31 -11.87
CA PRO A 74 -13.01 -16.10 -12.28
C PRO A 74 -12.99 -15.96 -13.80
N ALA A 75 -14.10 -15.48 -14.34
CA ALA A 75 -14.20 -15.26 -15.77
C ALA A 75 -13.29 -14.10 -16.21
N VAL A 76 -12.60 -14.27 -17.34
CA VAL A 76 -11.56 -13.33 -17.81
C VAL A 76 -12.03 -12.65 -19.09
N THR A 77 -12.24 -11.34 -19.03
CA THR A 77 -12.43 -10.52 -20.23
C THR A 77 -11.12 -10.47 -21.03
N THR A 78 -11.20 -10.70 -22.34
CA THR A 78 -10.04 -10.80 -23.24
C THR A 78 -9.93 -9.61 -24.20
N ASP A 79 -9.94 -8.39 -23.67
CA ASP A 79 -9.96 -7.12 -24.42
C ASP A 79 -8.61 -6.38 -24.40
N GLY A 80 -7.60 -6.92 -23.72
CA GLY A 80 -6.27 -6.32 -23.56
C GLY A 80 -6.17 -5.26 -22.46
N LEU A 81 -7.24 -5.02 -21.68
CA LEU A 81 -7.21 -4.16 -20.50
C LEU A 81 -6.97 -4.98 -19.24
N TRP A 82 -5.90 -4.68 -18.50
CA TRP A 82 -5.63 -5.39 -17.26
C TRP A 82 -6.45 -4.81 -16.11
N THR A 83 -7.44 -5.57 -15.64
CA THR A 83 -8.35 -5.20 -14.54
C THR A 83 -8.03 -5.95 -13.26
N GLY A 84 -8.68 -5.55 -12.15
CA GLY A 84 -8.61 -6.28 -10.89
C GLY A 84 -9.07 -7.74 -11.02
N ASP A 85 -10.10 -8.00 -11.84
CA ASP A 85 -10.61 -9.36 -12.07
C ASP A 85 -9.62 -10.21 -12.86
N ALA A 86 -8.96 -9.64 -13.89
CA ALA A 86 -7.89 -10.34 -14.59
C ALA A 86 -6.71 -10.65 -13.63
N HIS A 87 -6.42 -9.74 -12.69
CA HIS A 87 -5.39 -9.96 -11.69
C HIS A 87 -5.78 -11.03 -10.65
N LYS A 88 -7.05 -11.07 -10.20
CA LYS A 88 -7.58 -12.20 -9.39
C LYS A 88 -7.46 -13.52 -10.14
N ALA A 89 -7.76 -13.54 -11.43
CA ALA A 89 -7.60 -14.74 -12.26
C ALA A 89 -6.14 -15.20 -12.34
N LEU A 90 -5.20 -14.25 -12.45
CA LEU A 90 -3.76 -14.54 -12.42
C LEU A 90 -3.33 -15.14 -11.06
N ILE A 91 -3.80 -14.59 -9.95
CA ILE A 91 -3.53 -15.13 -8.61
C ILE A 91 -4.16 -16.52 -8.47
N HIS A 92 -5.39 -16.71 -8.93
CA HIS A 92 -6.08 -18.01 -8.89
C HIS A 92 -5.29 -19.06 -9.70
N ALA A 93 -4.83 -18.72 -10.91
CA ALA A 93 -4.00 -19.59 -11.73
C ALA A 93 -2.70 -19.97 -11.00
N LEU A 94 -2.05 -19.02 -10.34
CA LEU A 94 -0.87 -19.31 -9.51
C LEU A 94 -1.22 -20.31 -8.39
N GLN A 95 -2.32 -20.09 -7.66
CA GLN A 95 -2.72 -20.97 -6.56
C GLN A 95 -2.86 -22.43 -7.02
N LEU A 96 -3.48 -22.66 -8.18
CA LEU A 96 -3.61 -24.00 -8.76
C LEU A 96 -2.25 -24.60 -9.13
N GLU A 97 -1.37 -23.82 -9.77
CA GLU A 97 -0.04 -24.27 -10.22
C GLU A 97 0.93 -24.52 -9.05
N ILE A 98 0.75 -23.86 -7.90
CA ILE A 98 1.53 -24.10 -6.67
C ILE A 98 0.93 -25.17 -5.76
N GLY A 99 -0.11 -25.88 -6.22
CA GLY A 99 -0.69 -27.04 -5.55
C GLY A 99 -1.73 -26.73 -4.48
N ILE A 100 -2.34 -25.54 -4.50
CA ILE A 100 -3.55 -25.27 -3.69
C ILE A 100 -4.73 -25.93 -4.38
N ALA A 101 -5.51 -26.70 -3.61
CA ALA A 101 -6.65 -27.43 -4.11
C ALA A 101 -7.72 -26.51 -4.71
N GLU A 102 -8.43 -26.99 -5.73
CA GLU A 102 -9.37 -26.21 -6.55
C GLU A 102 -10.51 -25.62 -5.70
N GLU A 103 -11.01 -26.37 -4.72
CA GLU A 103 -12.03 -25.93 -3.76
C GLU A 103 -11.55 -24.84 -2.79
N THR A 104 -10.24 -24.62 -2.70
CA THR A 104 -9.62 -23.63 -1.79
C THR A 104 -9.08 -22.42 -2.56
N ALA A 105 -8.71 -22.58 -3.82
CA ALA A 105 -8.22 -21.50 -4.67
C ALA A 105 -9.33 -20.45 -4.90
N ASN A 106 -8.98 -19.18 -4.74
CA ASN A 106 -9.94 -18.08 -4.66
C ASN A 106 -9.44 -16.74 -5.25
N GLY A 107 -8.23 -16.70 -5.80
CA GLY A 107 -7.64 -15.49 -6.36
C GLY A 107 -7.17 -14.45 -5.33
N VAL A 108 -7.11 -14.81 -4.05
CA VAL A 108 -6.61 -13.93 -2.97
C VAL A 108 -5.17 -14.32 -2.58
N PHE A 109 -4.26 -13.34 -2.56
CA PHE A 109 -2.86 -13.54 -2.16
C PHE A 109 -2.69 -13.53 -0.62
N GLY A 110 -3.39 -14.45 0.05
CA GLY A 110 -3.42 -14.56 1.52
C GLY A 110 -2.32 -15.45 2.12
N PRO A 111 -2.38 -15.75 3.43
CA PRO A 111 -1.38 -16.56 4.14
C PRO A 111 -1.12 -17.93 3.51
N LEU A 112 -2.16 -18.61 3.04
CA LEU A 112 -2.02 -19.92 2.37
C LEU A 112 -1.22 -19.80 1.06
N THR A 113 -1.57 -18.84 0.20
CA THR A 113 -0.85 -18.55 -1.05
C THR A 113 0.61 -18.25 -0.76
N ARG A 114 0.89 -17.43 0.26
CA ARG A 114 2.25 -17.08 0.67
C ARG A 114 3.06 -18.31 1.10
N ALA A 115 2.50 -19.14 1.98
CA ALA A 115 3.16 -20.34 2.49
C ALA A 115 3.37 -21.40 1.40
N ALA A 116 2.42 -21.57 0.48
CA ALA A 116 2.55 -22.49 -0.65
C ALA A 116 3.63 -22.01 -1.64
N LEU A 117 3.67 -20.70 -1.90
CA LEU A 117 4.64 -20.10 -2.82
C LEU A 117 6.07 -20.15 -2.30
N GLN A 118 6.30 -20.01 -0.98
CA GLN A 118 7.62 -20.17 -0.37
C GLN A 118 8.23 -21.56 -0.56
N LYS A 119 7.42 -22.58 -0.85
CA LYS A 119 7.88 -23.95 -1.12
C LYS A 119 8.25 -24.18 -2.59
N GLN A 120 7.98 -23.21 -3.46
CA GLN A 120 8.22 -23.33 -4.90
C GLN A 120 9.68 -23.04 -5.24
N PRO A 121 10.21 -23.65 -6.32
CA PRO A 121 11.55 -23.33 -6.80
C PRO A 121 11.64 -21.86 -7.24
N THR A 122 12.81 -21.25 -6.99
CA THR A 122 13.12 -19.93 -7.55
C THR A 122 13.32 -20.04 -9.06
N LEU A 123 12.70 -19.14 -9.81
CA LEU A 123 12.89 -19.05 -11.26
C LEU A 123 14.11 -18.18 -11.58
N VAL A 124 15.06 -18.71 -12.33
CA VAL A 124 16.31 -18.06 -12.71
C VAL A 124 16.47 -18.08 -14.23
N VAL A 125 17.36 -17.24 -14.79
CA VAL A 125 17.59 -17.22 -16.25
C VAL A 125 17.90 -18.64 -16.74
N GLY A 126 17.16 -19.08 -17.75
CA GLY A 126 17.21 -20.45 -18.29
C GLY A 126 16.15 -21.40 -17.72
N SER A 127 15.44 -21.04 -16.66
CA SER A 127 14.24 -21.77 -16.21
C SER A 127 13.21 -21.84 -17.33
N ALA A 128 12.62 -23.01 -17.53
CA ALA A 128 11.60 -23.22 -18.53
C ALA A 128 10.49 -24.13 -17.99
N ASP A 129 9.26 -23.82 -18.36
CA ASP A 129 8.13 -24.70 -18.10
C ASP A 129 8.30 -26.03 -18.84
N THR A 130 8.08 -27.14 -18.12
CA THR A 130 8.06 -28.50 -18.68
C THR A 130 6.65 -29.07 -18.60
N THR A 131 6.15 -29.27 -17.38
CA THR A 131 4.79 -29.72 -17.08
C THR A 131 3.96 -28.67 -16.34
N GLY A 132 4.62 -27.77 -15.61
CA GLY A 132 3.98 -26.64 -14.90
C GLY A 132 3.82 -25.40 -15.78
N TYR A 133 3.32 -24.32 -15.17
CA TYR A 133 3.04 -23.05 -15.86
C TYR A 133 3.63 -21.81 -15.15
N LEU A 134 4.51 -22.00 -14.16
CA LEU A 134 5.05 -20.90 -13.35
C LEU A 134 5.89 -19.92 -14.17
N GLY A 135 6.61 -20.38 -15.19
CA GLY A 135 7.35 -19.53 -16.12
C GLY A 135 6.42 -18.57 -16.87
N HIS A 136 5.34 -19.09 -17.46
CA HIS A 136 4.32 -18.27 -18.12
C HIS A 136 3.68 -17.27 -17.14
N LEU A 137 3.34 -17.69 -15.92
CA LEU A 137 2.73 -16.81 -14.92
C LEU A 137 3.69 -15.71 -14.45
N LEU A 138 5.00 -15.98 -14.33
CA LEU A 138 5.99 -14.97 -13.97
C LEU A 138 6.12 -13.93 -15.09
N GLN A 139 6.22 -14.40 -16.34
CA GLN A 139 6.30 -13.55 -17.52
C GLN A 139 5.03 -12.68 -17.67
N ALA A 140 3.85 -13.29 -17.50
CA ALA A 140 2.58 -12.57 -17.51
C ALA A 140 2.54 -11.48 -16.43
N SER A 141 2.92 -11.83 -15.19
CA SER A 141 3.00 -10.90 -14.07
C SER A 141 3.93 -9.72 -14.38
N LEU A 142 5.12 -9.98 -14.94
CA LEU A 142 6.07 -8.95 -15.31
C LEU A 142 5.54 -8.03 -16.43
N VAL A 143 4.84 -8.57 -17.43
CA VAL A 143 4.24 -7.80 -18.53
C VAL A 143 3.13 -6.89 -18.03
N VAL A 144 2.25 -7.36 -17.14
CA VAL A 144 1.12 -6.55 -16.63
C VAL A 144 1.57 -5.53 -15.59
N MET A 145 2.62 -5.84 -14.81
CA MET A 145 3.20 -4.95 -13.81
C MET A 145 4.28 -4.00 -14.37
N SER A 146 4.49 -3.99 -15.69
CA SER A 146 5.40 -3.06 -16.37
C SER A 146 4.77 -2.46 -17.62
N THR A 147 5.53 -1.62 -18.31
CA THR A 147 5.19 -1.08 -19.64
C THR A 147 5.83 -1.89 -20.77
N TRP A 148 6.51 -3.00 -20.46
CA TRP A 148 7.25 -3.80 -21.42
C TRP A 148 6.40 -4.94 -21.98
N ASP A 149 6.36 -5.05 -23.32
CA ASP A 149 5.65 -6.09 -24.06
C ASP A 149 6.60 -7.25 -24.42
N GLY A 150 6.98 -8.01 -23.40
CA GLY A 150 7.84 -9.19 -23.54
C GLY A 150 7.13 -10.47 -24.01
N PRO A 151 7.87 -11.49 -24.45
CA PRO A 151 7.30 -12.80 -24.75
C PRO A 151 6.77 -13.48 -23.48
N VAL A 152 5.68 -14.25 -23.64
CA VAL A 152 5.05 -15.08 -22.61
C VAL A 152 4.96 -16.52 -23.13
N ASP A 153 6.10 -17.21 -23.13
CA ASP A 153 6.36 -18.50 -23.77
C ASP A 153 6.84 -19.60 -22.79
N GLY A 154 6.91 -19.28 -21.50
CA GLY A 154 7.33 -20.19 -20.45
C GLY A 154 8.84 -20.36 -20.30
N ARG A 155 9.67 -19.63 -21.07
CA ARG A 155 11.14 -19.68 -21.00
C ARG A 155 11.72 -18.39 -20.45
N PHE A 156 12.24 -18.43 -19.23
CA PHE A 156 12.76 -17.25 -18.55
C PHE A 156 14.11 -16.81 -19.13
N SER A 157 14.08 -15.78 -19.98
CA SER A 157 15.24 -15.30 -20.74
C SER A 157 16.12 -14.32 -19.96
N SER A 158 17.32 -14.05 -20.49
CA SER A 158 18.23 -13.05 -19.90
C SER A 158 17.67 -11.63 -19.95
N GLU A 159 16.88 -11.28 -20.98
CA GLU A 159 16.18 -9.99 -21.04
C GLU A 159 15.10 -9.90 -19.96
N GLN A 160 14.34 -10.98 -19.72
CA GLN A 160 13.36 -11.02 -18.65
C GLN A 160 14.00 -10.87 -17.27
N GLY A 161 15.18 -11.48 -17.04
CA GLY A 161 15.96 -11.24 -15.81
C GLY A 161 16.30 -9.76 -15.60
N LYS A 162 16.71 -9.05 -16.66
CA LYS A 162 16.98 -7.60 -16.59
C LYS A 162 15.71 -6.79 -16.29
N ARG A 163 14.59 -7.14 -16.93
CA ARG A 163 13.29 -6.48 -16.70
C ARG A 163 12.76 -6.73 -15.30
N LEU A 164 12.95 -7.93 -14.78
CA LEU A 164 12.59 -8.28 -13.41
C LEU A 164 13.46 -7.52 -12.39
N SER A 165 14.77 -7.37 -12.67
CA SER A 165 15.67 -6.51 -11.89
C SER A 165 15.23 -5.04 -11.88
N GLN A 166 14.77 -4.51 -13.01
CA GLN A 166 14.22 -3.15 -13.09
C GLN A 166 12.93 -3.03 -12.27
N PHE A 167 12.04 -4.02 -12.34
CA PHE A 167 10.84 -4.06 -11.51
C PHE A 167 11.20 -4.07 -10.02
N GLN A 168 12.13 -4.94 -9.60
CA GLN A 168 12.61 -5.03 -8.21
C GLN A 168 13.11 -3.68 -7.71
N ARG A 169 13.92 -2.96 -8.51
CA ARG A 169 14.35 -1.58 -8.20
C ARG A 169 13.16 -0.65 -7.97
N THR A 170 12.17 -0.68 -8.86
CA THR A 170 10.97 0.18 -8.78
C THR A 170 10.20 0.00 -7.48
N VAL A 171 10.14 -1.22 -6.94
CA VAL A 171 9.45 -1.54 -5.67
C VAL A 171 10.41 -1.67 -4.47
N ALA A 172 11.64 -1.15 -4.59
CA ALA A 172 12.67 -1.18 -3.55
C ALA A 172 13.03 -2.57 -3.00
N LEU A 173 13.02 -3.59 -3.87
CA LEU A 173 13.60 -4.91 -3.60
C LEU A 173 15.06 -4.98 -4.08
N PRO A 174 15.87 -5.91 -3.54
CA PRO A 174 17.17 -6.24 -4.11
C PRO A 174 17.07 -6.63 -5.59
N GLU A 175 17.95 -6.06 -6.42
CA GLU A 175 17.97 -6.21 -7.88
C GLU A 175 18.65 -7.52 -8.32
N THR A 176 18.02 -8.64 -7.98
CA THR A 176 18.56 -9.98 -8.23
C THR A 176 18.21 -10.52 -9.62
N GLY A 177 17.14 -10.01 -10.25
CA GLY A 177 16.65 -10.50 -11.54
C GLY A 177 16.10 -11.93 -11.51
N ILE A 178 15.82 -12.49 -10.32
CA ILE A 178 15.28 -13.83 -10.12
C ILE A 178 13.84 -13.77 -9.60
N GLY A 179 13.01 -14.74 -10.00
CA GLY A 179 11.63 -14.92 -9.53
C GLY A 179 11.58 -15.68 -8.20
N ASP A 180 12.10 -15.08 -7.13
CA ASP A 180 11.99 -15.58 -5.76
C ASP A 180 10.65 -15.20 -5.12
N TYR A 181 10.40 -15.69 -3.89
CA TYR A 181 9.14 -15.42 -3.16
C TYR A 181 8.83 -13.92 -3.07
N ARG A 182 9.81 -13.09 -2.72
CA ARG A 182 9.61 -11.64 -2.54
C ARG A 182 9.23 -10.96 -3.86
N THR A 183 9.85 -11.39 -4.95
CA THR A 183 9.56 -10.87 -6.28
C THR A 183 8.15 -11.24 -6.72
N TRP A 184 7.76 -12.50 -6.55
CA TRP A 184 6.39 -12.93 -6.83
C TRP A 184 5.36 -12.21 -5.97
N ALA A 185 5.62 -12.06 -4.67
CA ALA A 185 4.72 -11.36 -3.76
C ALA A 185 4.52 -9.90 -4.20
N ALA A 186 5.60 -9.19 -4.56
CA ALA A 186 5.50 -7.81 -5.04
C ALA A 186 4.79 -7.66 -6.40
N LEU A 187 4.84 -8.69 -7.24
CA LEU A 187 4.13 -8.72 -8.52
C LEU A 187 2.61 -8.95 -8.38
N LEU A 188 2.18 -9.66 -7.33
CA LEU A 188 0.81 -10.17 -7.20
C LEU A 188 0.02 -9.63 -6.01
N ALA A 189 0.68 -9.04 -5.03
CA ALA A 189 0.04 -8.39 -3.89
C ALA A 189 0.60 -6.97 -3.76
N SER A 190 -0.27 -6.00 -3.48
CA SER A 190 0.15 -4.60 -3.31
C SER A 190 1.16 -4.45 -2.19
N ASN A 191 0.94 -5.07 -1.02
CA ASN A 191 1.91 -5.04 0.08
C ASN A 191 3.13 -5.95 -0.10
N GLY A 192 3.24 -6.67 -1.22
CA GLY A 192 4.36 -7.58 -1.47
C GLY A 192 4.55 -8.62 -0.36
N ASP A 193 5.80 -8.88 0.02
CA ASP A 193 6.16 -9.54 1.29
C ASP A 193 6.09 -8.50 2.42
N PRO A 194 5.09 -8.53 3.32
CA PRO A 194 4.92 -7.53 4.36
C PRO A 194 6.06 -7.56 5.39
N THR A 195 6.87 -8.61 5.42
CA THR A 195 8.05 -8.71 6.28
C THR A 195 9.29 -8.06 5.67
N ARG A 196 9.21 -7.51 4.44
CA ARG A 196 10.33 -6.80 3.84
C ARG A 196 10.67 -5.56 4.70
N PRO A 197 11.96 -5.27 4.93
CA PRO A 197 12.33 -4.17 5.81
C PRO A 197 11.81 -2.82 5.29
N GLY A 198 11.02 -2.12 6.12
CA GLY A 198 10.70 -0.71 5.93
C GLY A 198 11.75 0.20 6.57
N LYS A 199 11.69 1.50 6.25
CA LYS A 199 12.54 2.54 6.87
C LYS A 199 11.75 3.71 7.44
N ALA A 200 10.45 3.73 7.16
CA ALA A 200 9.51 4.66 7.74
C ALA A 200 8.43 3.90 8.52
N VAL A 201 7.80 4.59 9.46
CA VAL A 201 6.54 4.18 10.08
C VAL A 201 5.55 5.34 10.06
N ASP A 202 4.27 5.07 10.21
CA ASP A 202 3.29 6.07 10.66
C ASP A 202 2.36 5.47 11.71
N GLY A 203 1.54 6.32 12.31
CA GLY A 203 0.62 5.93 13.37
C GLY A 203 0.09 7.13 14.13
N ILE A 204 -0.92 6.90 14.98
CA ILE A 204 -1.57 7.97 15.77
C ILE A 204 -0.90 8.21 17.12
N THR A 205 -0.15 7.23 17.62
CA THR A 205 0.46 7.27 18.96
C THR A 205 1.54 8.35 19.07
N VAL A 206 1.47 9.17 20.11
CA VAL A 206 2.45 10.23 20.39
C VAL A 206 3.86 9.66 20.55
N ILE A 207 4.83 10.20 19.81
CA ILE A 207 6.23 9.78 19.87
C ILE A 207 7.00 10.59 20.92
N ASN A 208 7.08 10.05 22.14
CA ASN A 208 7.97 10.57 23.18
C ASN A 208 9.42 10.04 23.00
N ALA A 209 10.34 10.46 23.87
CA ALA A 209 11.76 10.06 23.77
C ALA A 209 11.97 8.54 23.82
N ALA A 210 11.21 7.82 24.66
CA ALA A 210 11.31 6.36 24.76
C ALA A 210 10.84 5.68 23.47
N ARG A 211 9.70 6.09 22.93
CA ARG A 211 9.17 5.57 21.65
C ARG A 211 10.05 5.92 20.47
N ALA A 212 10.62 7.13 20.45
CA ALA A 212 11.60 7.52 19.43
C ALA A 212 12.81 6.58 19.46
N LYS A 213 13.33 6.25 20.65
CA LYS A 213 14.40 5.26 20.81
C LYS A 213 13.96 3.87 20.33
N THR A 214 12.78 3.40 20.71
CA THR A 214 12.23 2.10 20.24
C THR A 214 12.19 2.03 18.72
N LEU A 215 11.71 3.08 18.04
CA LEU A 215 11.66 3.14 16.58
C LEU A 215 13.06 3.10 15.95
N ARG A 216 14.03 3.82 16.52
CA ARG A 216 15.42 3.78 16.04
C ARG A 216 16.06 2.42 16.20
N ASP A 217 15.90 1.79 17.35
CA ASP A 217 16.46 0.49 17.65
C ASP A 217 15.84 -0.59 16.73
N ALA A 218 14.56 -0.43 16.36
CA ALA A 218 13.88 -1.24 15.34
C ALA A 218 14.33 -0.94 13.90
N GLY A 219 15.21 0.04 13.68
CA GLY A 219 15.82 0.34 12.38
C GLY A 219 15.05 1.36 11.52
N TYR A 220 14.02 2.00 12.07
CA TYR A 220 13.30 3.09 11.41
C TYR A 220 14.07 4.41 11.47
N THR A 221 13.80 5.26 10.47
CA THR A 221 14.51 6.53 10.28
C THR A 221 13.59 7.71 10.02
N VAL A 222 12.33 7.45 9.65
CA VAL A 222 11.33 8.47 9.32
C VAL A 222 10.00 8.08 9.94
N VAL A 223 9.22 9.06 10.41
CA VAL A 223 7.88 8.84 10.99
C VAL A 223 6.85 9.75 10.31
N GLY A 224 5.75 9.18 9.83
CA GLY A 224 4.58 9.91 9.38
C GLY A 224 3.71 10.29 10.57
N ARG A 225 3.35 11.57 10.70
CA ARG A 225 2.51 12.06 11.81
C ARG A 225 1.45 13.04 11.33
N TYR A 226 0.28 13.00 11.98
CA TYR A 226 -0.87 13.80 11.57
C TYR A 226 -0.75 15.25 12.03
N LEU A 227 -1.06 16.19 11.16
CA LEU A 227 -1.04 17.63 11.46
C LEU A 227 -2.19 18.07 12.38
N THR A 228 -3.31 17.38 12.33
CA THR A 228 -4.57 17.82 12.93
C THR A 228 -5.39 16.66 13.51
N ASN A 229 -6.30 17.00 14.42
CA ASN A 229 -7.43 16.15 14.79
C ASN A 229 -8.63 16.58 13.93
N SER A 230 -9.57 15.66 13.68
CA SER A 230 -10.82 16.01 13.01
C SER A 230 -11.66 16.96 13.87
N ASP A 231 -12.51 17.79 13.24
CA ASP A 231 -13.51 18.62 13.94
C ASP A 231 -14.80 17.84 14.26
N ARG A 232 -14.84 16.52 13.99
CA ARG A 232 -15.95 15.66 14.40
C ARG A 232 -15.96 15.48 15.92
N PRO A 233 -17.14 15.27 16.54
CA PRO A 233 -17.23 14.85 17.94
C PRO A 233 -16.37 13.61 18.20
N ASP A 234 -15.76 13.54 19.38
CA ASP A 234 -14.94 12.41 19.84
C ASP A 234 -13.79 12.01 18.89
N ALA A 235 -13.22 12.99 18.20
CA ALA A 235 -12.10 12.76 17.30
C ALA A 235 -10.90 12.14 18.03
N LEU A 236 -10.28 11.14 17.39
CA LEU A 236 -9.03 10.56 17.86
C LEU A 236 -7.97 11.64 18.02
N GLU A 237 -7.26 11.58 19.14
CA GLU A 237 -6.11 12.44 19.41
C GLU A 237 -4.89 11.92 18.63
N LYS A 238 -4.82 12.26 17.35
CA LYS A 238 -3.77 11.79 16.45
C LYS A 238 -2.75 12.86 16.04
N ARG A 239 -3.09 14.15 16.24
CA ARG A 239 -2.22 15.27 15.88
C ARG A 239 -0.86 15.18 16.58
N ILE A 240 0.14 15.76 15.94
CA ILE A 240 1.45 16.03 16.56
C ILE A 240 1.24 16.86 17.83
N GLN A 241 1.79 16.40 18.96
CA GLN A 241 1.68 17.04 20.26
C GLN A 241 2.88 17.92 20.60
N ASP A 242 2.72 18.76 21.62
CA ASP A 242 3.80 19.61 22.13
C ASP A 242 5.00 18.76 22.59
N GLY A 243 6.20 19.13 22.14
CA GLY A 243 7.43 18.39 22.44
C GLY A 243 7.66 17.13 21.58
N GLU A 244 6.67 16.65 20.83
CA GLU A 244 6.78 15.42 20.03
C GLU A 244 7.82 15.54 18.92
N LEU A 245 7.82 16.64 18.16
CA LEU A 245 8.81 16.88 17.10
C LEU A 245 10.24 16.92 17.66
N GLN A 246 10.43 17.55 18.82
CA GLN A 246 11.72 17.59 19.51
C GLN A 246 12.17 16.19 19.92
N ALA A 247 11.26 15.36 20.43
CA ALA A 247 11.57 13.97 20.79
C ALA A 247 11.93 13.12 19.55
N ILE A 248 11.20 13.28 18.44
CA ILE A 248 11.50 12.65 17.15
C ILE A 248 12.92 13.02 16.70
N PHE A 249 13.25 14.31 16.64
CA PHE A 249 14.56 14.78 16.17
C PHE A 249 15.71 14.45 17.12
N ALA A 250 15.49 14.52 18.44
CA ALA A 250 16.48 14.10 19.45
C ALA A 250 16.74 12.60 19.39
N GLY A 251 15.73 11.80 19.03
CA GLY A 251 15.90 10.40 18.67
C GLY A 251 16.57 10.19 17.31
N GLY A 252 16.91 11.25 16.57
CA GLY A 252 17.51 11.20 15.24
C GLY A 252 16.60 10.60 14.16
N LEU A 253 15.29 10.60 14.40
CA LEU A 253 14.27 10.32 13.40
C LEU A 253 13.99 11.59 12.58
N LYS A 254 13.39 11.38 11.40
CA LYS A 254 12.80 12.44 10.59
C LYS A 254 11.28 12.33 10.59
N VAL A 255 10.58 13.34 10.10
CA VAL A 255 9.11 13.38 10.07
C VAL A 255 8.57 13.84 8.73
N PHE A 256 7.46 13.24 8.26
CA PHE A 256 6.65 13.78 7.17
C PHE A 256 5.19 14.02 7.65
N PRO A 257 4.55 15.12 7.23
CA PRO A 257 3.22 15.47 7.70
C PRO A 257 2.10 14.81 6.90
N ILE A 258 1.12 14.26 7.62
CA ILE A 258 -0.10 13.66 7.09
C ILE A 258 -1.30 14.57 7.44
N PHE A 259 -2.21 14.78 6.49
CA PHE A 259 -3.50 15.42 6.75
C PHE A 259 -4.64 14.44 6.51
N GLN A 260 -5.44 14.19 7.55
CA GLN A 260 -6.62 13.34 7.47
C GLN A 260 -7.62 13.71 8.56
N GLU A 261 -8.79 14.24 8.19
CA GLU A 261 -9.86 14.58 9.14
C GLU A 261 -11.19 13.89 8.80
N GLY A 262 -11.13 12.95 7.87
CA GLY A 262 -12.22 12.18 7.29
C GLY A 262 -11.64 11.41 6.09
N GLY A 263 -12.45 11.25 5.05
CA GLY A 263 -11.98 10.69 3.78
C GLY A 263 -12.04 9.17 3.68
N THR A 264 -12.91 8.55 4.46
CA THR A 264 -13.22 7.11 4.43
C THR A 264 -14.36 6.75 3.47
N ASP A 265 -14.92 7.73 2.77
CA ASP A 265 -15.97 7.56 1.76
C ASP A 265 -15.99 8.75 0.77
N SER A 266 -16.62 8.57 -0.39
CA SER A 266 -16.63 9.58 -1.46
C SER A 266 -17.43 10.84 -1.13
N THR A 267 -18.45 10.76 -0.26
CA THR A 267 -19.31 11.90 0.09
C THR A 267 -18.57 12.97 0.89
N TYR A 268 -17.41 12.62 1.45
CA TYR A 268 -16.51 13.56 2.11
C TYR A 268 -15.80 14.51 1.13
N PHE A 269 -15.62 14.17 -0.15
CA PHE A 269 -14.71 14.92 -1.02
C PHE A 269 -15.44 15.92 -1.92
N SER A 270 -15.06 17.19 -1.81
CA SER A 270 -15.55 18.28 -2.66
C SER A 270 -14.50 19.37 -2.81
N TYR A 271 -14.67 20.27 -3.79
CA TYR A 271 -13.78 21.43 -3.96
C TYR A 271 -13.67 22.28 -2.68
N ASP A 272 -14.80 22.61 -2.06
CA ASP A 272 -14.84 23.45 -0.84
C ASP A 272 -14.18 22.75 0.35
N LEU A 273 -14.34 21.42 0.47
CA LEU A 273 -13.63 20.65 1.49
C LEU A 273 -12.14 20.57 1.20
N GLY A 274 -11.73 20.60 -0.07
CA GLY A 274 -10.33 20.75 -0.48
C GLY A 274 -9.72 22.09 -0.03
N VAL A 275 -10.46 23.19 -0.24
CA VAL A 275 -10.08 24.53 0.25
C VAL A 275 -9.94 24.52 1.77
N ARG A 276 -10.92 23.97 2.50
CA ARG A 276 -10.86 23.86 3.96
C ARG A 276 -9.67 23.02 4.43
N ALA A 277 -9.46 21.85 3.83
CA ALA A 277 -8.38 20.94 4.17
C ALA A 277 -7.01 21.61 3.99
N ALA A 278 -6.78 22.26 2.85
CA ALA A 278 -5.54 22.99 2.59
C ALA A 278 -5.31 24.14 3.57
N GLY A 279 -6.36 24.90 3.92
CA GLY A 279 -6.24 25.97 4.91
C GLY A 279 -5.82 25.44 6.27
N ARG A 280 -6.47 24.37 6.74
CA ARG A 280 -6.12 23.72 8.02
C ARG A 280 -4.74 23.10 8.03
N ALA A 281 -4.37 22.42 6.94
CA ALA A 281 -3.06 21.81 6.78
C ALA A 281 -1.94 22.88 6.77
N ASP A 282 -2.12 23.97 6.03
CA ASP A 282 -1.17 25.09 5.98
C ASP A 282 -1.02 25.77 7.35
N ASP A 283 -2.15 26.07 8.03
CA ASP A 283 -2.14 26.67 9.37
C ASP A 283 -1.44 25.77 10.39
N ALA A 284 -1.74 24.46 10.38
CA ALA A 284 -1.10 23.50 11.27
C ALA A 284 0.39 23.31 10.99
N ALA A 285 0.77 23.15 9.72
CA ALA A 285 2.15 22.97 9.32
C ALA A 285 2.99 24.21 9.65
N ARG A 286 2.48 25.43 9.42
CA ARG A 286 3.16 26.69 9.80
C ARG A 286 3.32 26.82 11.31
N ARG A 287 2.28 26.50 12.10
CA ARG A 287 2.34 26.53 13.57
C ARG A 287 3.40 25.55 14.11
N LEU A 288 3.47 24.36 13.53
CA LEU A 288 4.46 23.34 13.88
C LEU A 288 5.87 23.63 13.33
N GLY A 289 6.00 24.62 12.44
CA GLY A 289 7.28 25.06 11.89
C GLY A 289 7.82 24.23 10.73
N PHE A 290 6.99 23.43 10.06
CA PHE A 290 7.44 22.70 8.88
C PHE A 290 8.02 23.66 7.83
N LEU A 291 9.16 23.29 7.25
CA LEU A 291 9.89 24.21 6.35
C LEU A 291 9.15 24.40 5.01
N PRO A 292 9.33 25.53 4.32
CA PRO A 292 8.88 25.70 2.93
C PRO A 292 9.34 24.53 2.04
N GLY A 293 8.47 24.08 1.14
CA GLY A 293 8.73 22.94 0.26
C GLY A 293 8.40 21.58 0.86
N THR A 294 7.90 21.50 2.11
CA THR A 294 7.45 20.22 2.69
C THR A 294 6.24 19.67 1.92
N PRO A 295 6.25 18.41 1.46
CA PRO A 295 5.06 17.72 0.99
C PRO A 295 4.10 17.43 2.15
N ILE A 296 2.84 17.80 2.01
CA ILE A 296 1.77 17.37 2.91
C ILE A 296 0.96 16.28 2.21
N TYR A 297 0.85 15.10 2.83
CA TYR A 297 0.10 13.98 2.29
C TYR A 297 -1.36 14.04 2.73
N TYR A 298 -2.24 14.42 1.79
CA TYR A 298 -3.69 14.44 2.01
C TYR A 298 -4.25 13.03 1.81
N ALA A 299 -4.88 12.47 2.85
CA ALA A 299 -5.32 11.08 2.84
C ALA A 299 -6.68 10.88 2.19
N ILE A 300 -6.73 9.91 1.26
CA ILE A 300 -7.89 9.28 0.66
C ILE A 300 -7.91 7.84 1.16
N ASP A 301 -8.68 7.57 2.20
CA ASP A 301 -8.61 6.34 2.97
C ASP A 301 -9.80 5.42 2.65
N PHE A 302 -10.07 5.25 1.36
CA PHE A 302 -11.10 4.36 0.83
C PHE A 302 -10.82 3.96 -0.62
N ASP A 303 -11.49 2.91 -1.09
CA ASP A 303 -11.32 2.34 -2.42
C ASP A 303 -12.14 3.06 -3.50
N ALA A 304 -11.74 4.29 -3.84
CA ALA A 304 -12.44 5.08 -4.84
C ALA A 304 -12.39 4.43 -6.24
N THR A 305 -13.55 4.35 -6.89
CA THR A 305 -13.67 3.99 -8.31
C THR A 305 -13.07 5.07 -9.21
N PRO A 306 -12.71 4.76 -10.48
CA PRO A 306 -12.25 5.77 -11.42
C PRO A 306 -13.22 6.95 -11.58
N THR A 307 -14.53 6.67 -11.61
CA THR A 307 -15.57 7.71 -11.69
C THR A 307 -15.58 8.60 -10.46
N GLU A 308 -15.41 8.05 -9.26
CA GLU A 308 -15.35 8.86 -8.02
C GLU A 308 -14.07 9.69 -7.94
N VAL A 309 -12.94 9.19 -8.47
CA VAL A 309 -11.70 9.97 -8.58
C VAL A 309 -11.95 11.23 -9.40
N GLU A 310 -12.57 11.11 -10.57
CA GLU A 310 -12.87 12.24 -11.44
C GLU A 310 -13.93 13.18 -10.85
N THR A 311 -14.98 12.60 -10.26
CA THR A 311 -16.15 13.33 -9.76
C THR A 311 -15.88 14.08 -8.46
N TYR A 312 -15.14 13.48 -7.54
CA TYR A 312 -14.99 14.00 -6.17
C TYR A 312 -13.55 14.35 -5.82
N LEU A 313 -12.60 13.46 -6.12
CA LEU A 313 -11.21 13.65 -5.68
C LEU A 313 -10.47 14.72 -6.49
N GLN A 314 -10.63 14.75 -7.82
CA GLN A 314 -9.99 15.79 -8.63
C GLN A 314 -10.49 17.21 -8.24
N PRO A 315 -11.80 17.47 -8.07
CA PRO A 315 -12.26 18.75 -7.53
C PRO A 315 -11.70 19.07 -6.15
N TYR A 316 -11.64 18.09 -5.24
CA TYR A 316 -11.02 18.27 -3.92
C TYR A 316 -9.56 18.74 -4.00
N PHE A 317 -8.73 18.07 -4.81
CA PHE A 317 -7.34 18.49 -4.99
C PHE A 317 -7.21 19.83 -5.73
N ARG A 318 -8.12 20.17 -6.65
CA ARG A 318 -8.16 21.52 -7.26
C ARG A 318 -8.45 22.60 -6.20
N GLY A 319 -9.34 22.32 -5.25
CA GLY A 319 -9.60 23.19 -4.09
C GLY A 319 -8.38 23.37 -3.20
N ILE A 320 -7.62 22.30 -2.96
CA ILE A 320 -6.34 22.36 -2.23
C ILE A 320 -5.38 23.34 -2.92
N HIS A 321 -5.15 23.17 -4.22
CA HIS A 321 -4.27 24.04 -4.99
C HIS A 321 -4.72 25.50 -4.97
N ALA A 322 -6.02 25.75 -5.13
CA ALA A 322 -6.59 27.10 -5.09
C ALA A 322 -6.30 27.80 -3.76
N GLU A 323 -6.47 27.10 -2.64
CA GLU A 323 -6.24 27.67 -1.31
C GLU A 323 -4.75 27.89 -1.01
N LEU A 324 -3.90 26.90 -1.33
CA LEU A 324 -2.45 27.06 -1.14
C LEU A 324 -1.92 28.24 -1.96
N LYS A 325 -2.37 28.40 -3.20
CA LYS A 325 -2.05 29.56 -4.04
C LYS A 325 -2.55 30.87 -3.42
N ARG A 326 -3.81 30.92 -2.97
CA ARG A 326 -4.41 32.12 -2.33
C ARG A 326 -3.63 32.56 -1.09
N ARG A 327 -3.10 31.61 -0.32
CA ARG A 327 -2.31 31.84 0.90
C ARG A 327 -0.83 32.12 0.67
N GLY A 328 -0.36 32.06 -0.59
CA GLY A 328 1.07 32.08 -0.91
C GLY A 328 1.83 30.97 -0.18
N SER A 329 1.21 29.81 0.01
CA SER A 329 1.82 28.68 0.70
C SER A 329 2.94 28.08 -0.13
N ALA A 330 4.02 27.70 0.55
CA ALA A 330 5.17 27.04 -0.05
C ALA A 330 5.15 25.51 0.15
N TYR A 331 4.09 24.95 0.76
CA TYR A 331 3.96 23.50 0.91
C TYR A 331 3.55 22.84 -0.40
N ARG A 332 4.04 21.62 -0.58
CA ARG A 332 3.81 20.79 -1.77
C ARG A 332 2.67 19.81 -1.52
N VAL A 333 2.01 19.36 -2.58
CA VAL A 333 0.82 18.51 -2.47
C VAL A 333 1.19 17.04 -2.71
N GLY A 334 1.09 16.22 -1.68
CA GLY A 334 1.14 14.76 -1.78
C GLY A 334 -0.22 14.11 -1.51
N VAL A 335 -0.36 12.82 -1.81
CA VAL A 335 -1.57 12.04 -1.52
C VAL A 335 -1.23 10.73 -0.84
N TYR A 336 -1.99 10.37 0.19
CA TYR A 336 -2.10 8.98 0.64
C TYR A 336 -3.32 8.32 -0.02
N ALA A 337 -3.15 7.27 -0.82
CA ALA A 337 -4.25 6.53 -1.45
C ALA A 337 -3.81 5.18 -2.04
N GLY A 338 -4.77 4.39 -2.55
CA GLY A 338 -4.45 3.22 -3.37
C GLY A 338 -3.74 3.58 -4.69
N ARG A 339 -2.96 2.64 -5.22
CA ARG A 339 -2.04 2.83 -6.37
C ARG A 339 -2.66 3.55 -7.57
N ARG A 340 -3.83 3.10 -8.04
CA ARG A 340 -4.52 3.70 -9.20
C ARG A 340 -5.00 5.12 -8.90
N ILE A 341 -5.47 5.40 -7.69
CA ILE A 341 -5.91 6.73 -7.28
C ILE A 341 -4.70 7.69 -7.29
N CYS A 342 -3.59 7.28 -6.69
CA CYS A 342 -2.33 8.02 -6.74
C CYS A 342 -1.89 8.31 -8.18
N ALA A 343 -1.87 7.29 -9.04
CA ALA A 343 -1.48 7.43 -10.44
C ALA A 343 -2.40 8.41 -11.20
N ASN A 344 -3.72 8.32 -11.00
CA ASN A 344 -4.68 9.19 -11.67
C ASN A 344 -4.53 10.66 -11.23
N LEU A 345 -4.34 10.91 -9.94
CA LEU A 345 -4.12 12.27 -9.42
C LEU A 345 -2.78 12.85 -9.87
N ALA A 346 -1.73 12.02 -9.95
CA ALA A 346 -0.43 12.43 -10.49
C ALA A 346 -0.52 12.76 -11.99
N ALA A 347 -1.20 11.92 -12.78
CA ALA A 347 -1.41 12.14 -14.21
C ALA A 347 -2.25 13.40 -14.49
N ALA A 348 -3.14 13.77 -13.59
CA ALA A 348 -3.89 15.04 -13.62
C ALA A 348 -3.07 16.26 -13.14
N HIS A 349 -1.79 16.08 -12.80
CA HIS A 349 -0.90 17.10 -12.22
C HIS A 349 -1.42 17.71 -10.91
N LEU A 350 -2.20 16.94 -10.14
CA LEU A 350 -2.79 17.40 -8.88
C LEU A 350 -1.94 17.02 -7.67
N THR A 351 -1.01 16.08 -7.80
CA THR A 351 -0.11 15.66 -6.73
C THR A 351 1.30 15.45 -7.24
N GLU A 352 2.28 15.75 -6.39
CA GLU A 352 3.70 15.65 -6.71
C GLU A 352 4.31 14.35 -6.21
N LEU A 353 3.84 13.82 -5.07
CA LEU A 353 4.34 12.59 -4.46
C LEU A 353 3.19 11.71 -3.95
N SER A 354 3.41 10.40 -3.98
CA SER A 354 2.45 9.42 -3.48
C SER A 354 2.94 8.71 -2.24
N TYR A 355 2.09 8.65 -1.23
CA TYR A 355 2.17 7.73 -0.11
C TYR A 355 1.14 6.62 -0.39
N VAL A 356 1.58 5.40 -0.62
CA VAL A 356 0.74 4.35 -1.21
C VAL A 356 0.16 3.46 -0.12
N ALA A 357 -1.17 3.29 -0.11
CA ALA A 357 -1.95 2.48 0.83
C ALA A 357 -1.90 0.98 0.47
N ASP A 358 -0.71 0.40 0.34
CA ASP A 358 -0.51 -0.94 -0.23
C ASP A 358 -0.92 -2.09 0.70
N MET A 359 -1.06 -1.85 2.01
CA MET A 359 -1.59 -2.81 2.98
C MET A 359 -3.05 -3.18 2.73
N SER A 360 -3.81 -2.31 2.06
CA SER A 360 -5.20 -2.53 1.65
C SER A 360 -5.26 -3.42 0.39
N THR A 361 -4.83 -4.67 0.51
CA THR A 361 -4.72 -5.61 -0.63
C THR A 361 -6.06 -5.96 -1.29
N GLY A 362 -7.18 -5.71 -0.59
CA GLY A 362 -8.53 -5.93 -1.10
C GLY A 362 -9.07 -4.78 -1.96
N TRP A 363 -8.44 -3.60 -1.92
CA TRP A 363 -8.89 -2.45 -2.68
C TRP A 363 -8.68 -2.67 -4.18
N GLY A 364 -9.73 -2.48 -4.96
CA GLY A 364 -9.70 -2.47 -6.40
C GLY A 364 -8.68 -1.46 -6.93
N ALA A 365 -8.44 -0.34 -6.25
CA ALA A 365 -7.40 0.66 -6.57
C ALA A 365 -5.97 0.12 -6.50
N ASN A 366 -5.73 -0.97 -5.76
CA ASN A 366 -4.44 -1.63 -5.60
C ASN A 366 -4.30 -2.88 -6.48
N LEU A 367 -5.40 -3.61 -6.63
CA LEU A 367 -5.43 -4.90 -7.30
C LEU A 367 -5.09 -4.79 -8.80
N GLY A 368 -3.96 -5.37 -9.20
CA GLY A 368 -3.47 -5.30 -10.59
C GLY A 368 -2.97 -3.92 -11.02
N ALA A 369 -2.80 -2.98 -10.08
CA ALA A 369 -2.27 -1.65 -10.35
C ALA A 369 -0.76 -1.60 -10.09
N ARG A 370 -0.02 -0.96 -11.00
CA ARG A 370 1.40 -0.65 -10.81
C ARG A 370 1.55 0.42 -9.72
N ILE A 371 2.60 0.31 -8.92
CA ILE A 371 2.98 1.39 -8.00
C ILE A 371 3.26 2.67 -8.82
N PRO A 372 2.74 3.85 -8.42
CA PRO A 372 2.89 5.08 -9.21
C PRO A 372 4.35 5.55 -9.20
N GLU A 373 4.86 6.07 -10.33
CA GLU A 373 6.29 6.42 -10.46
C GLU A 373 6.77 7.44 -9.43
N ASN A 374 5.89 8.32 -8.95
CA ASN A 374 6.16 9.35 -7.95
C ASN A 374 5.96 8.89 -6.49
N TRP A 375 5.90 7.57 -6.23
CA TRP A 375 5.79 7.05 -4.86
C TRP A 375 7.00 7.42 -3.99
N ALA A 376 6.73 7.88 -2.78
CA ALA A 376 7.70 8.25 -1.75
C ALA A 376 7.70 7.25 -0.60
N PHE A 377 6.50 6.85 -0.18
CA PHE A 377 6.24 5.91 0.90
C PHE A 377 5.25 4.84 0.41
N ASP A 378 5.40 3.61 0.89
CA ASP A 378 4.59 2.44 0.53
C ASP A 378 4.27 1.67 1.81
N GLN A 379 3.02 1.79 2.28
CA GLN A 379 2.51 1.19 3.52
C GLN A 379 2.23 -0.29 3.33
N ILE A 380 2.85 -1.17 4.13
CA ILE A 380 2.79 -2.62 3.87
C ILE A 380 2.34 -3.49 5.04
N LEU A 381 2.46 -3.03 6.28
CA LEU A 381 2.24 -3.86 7.46
C LEU A 381 1.90 -3.03 8.69
N GLU A 382 0.72 -3.26 9.24
CA GLU A 382 0.37 -2.86 10.61
C GLU A 382 0.92 -3.89 11.61
N HIS A 383 1.60 -3.43 12.65
CA HIS A 383 2.12 -4.28 13.73
C HIS A 383 2.50 -3.46 14.96
N SER A 384 2.70 -4.13 16.10
CA SER A 384 3.17 -3.48 17.33
C SER A 384 4.70 -3.50 17.42
N VAL A 385 5.29 -2.38 17.86
CA VAL A 385 6.72 -2.25 18.13
C VAL A 385 6.97 -1.97 19.61
N GLY A 386 8.09 -2.49 20.16
CA GLY A 386 8.42 -2.39 21.58
C GLY A 386 7.99 -3.62 22.39
N GLU A 387 8.09 -3.53 23.72
CA GLU A 387 7.83 -4.64 24.64
C GLU A 387 6.93 -4.20 25.80
N GLY A 388 6.10 -5.12 26.29
CA GLY A 388 5.22 -4.90 27.45
C GLY A 388 4.36 -3.65 27.33
N ASP A 389 4.24 -2.89 28.42
CA ASP A 389 3.43 -1.66 28.49
C ASP A 389 3.99 -0.49 27.65
N GLN A 390 5.17 -0.67 27.03
CA GLN A 390 5.76 0.32 26.13
C GLN A 390 5.53 -0.02 24.65
N ALA A 391 4.90 -1.16 24.35
CA ALA A 391 4.53 -1.51 22.99
C ALA A 391 3.46 -0.55 22.44
N PHE A 392 3.52 -0.24 21.16
CA PHE A 392 2.53 0.57 20.47
C PHE A 392 2.43 0.20 18.99
N ASP A 393 1.25 0.41 18.42
CA ASP A 393 0.95 0.04 17.04
C ASP A 393 1.49 1.09 16.07
N VAL A 394 2.03 0.59 14.95
CA VAL A 394 2.57 1.37 13.84
C VAL A 394 2.30 0.66 12.52
N ASP A 395 2.25 1.46 11.46
CA ASP A 395 2.24 0.96 10.10
C ASP A 395 3.64 1.11 9.49
N THR A 396 4.22 0.01 9.01
CA THR A 396 5.53 -0.02 8.37
C THR A 396 5.43 0.47 6.93
N ASN A 397 6.36 1.35 6.59
CA ASN A 397 6.47 1.98 5.28
C ASN A 397 7.84 1.71 4.64
N VAL A 398 7.82 1.24 3.39
CA VAL A 398 8.98 1.22 2.52
C VAL A 398 9.20 2.62 1.94
N VAL A 399 10.47 3.02 1.76
CA VAL A 399 10.84 4.36 1.29
C VAL A 399 11.51 4.27 -0.08
N SER A 400 11.11 5.13 -1.01
CA SER A 400 11.78 5.24 -2.33
C SER A 400 12.98 6.18 -2.32
N GLY A 401 13.05 7.06 -1.30
CA GLY A 401 14.04 8.14 -1.20
C GLY A 401 13.60 9.45 -1.87
N ARG A 402 12.40 9.53 -2.47
CA ARG A 402 11.88 10.77 -3.07
C ARG A 402 11.47 11.84 -2.05
N ASP A 403 11.00 11.42 -0.88
CA ASP A 403 10.82 12.29 0.27
C ASP A 403 11.74 11.81 1.40
N PRO A 404 12.78 12.59 1.78
CA PRO A 404 13.67 12.22 2.87
C PRO A 404 13.05 12.46 4.25
N GLY A 405 11.88 13.11 4.36
CA GLY A 405 11.33 13.67 5.59
C GLY A 405 12.15 14.86 6.11
N GLN A 406 11.61 15.57 7.11
CA GLN A 406 12.29 16.68 7.77
C GLN A 406 13.01 16.22 9.02
N SER A 407 14.23 16.71 9.23
CA SER A 407 15.01 16.48 10.46
C SER A 407 14.98 17.67 11.42
N ARG A 408 14.24 18.73 11.09
CA ARG A 408 14.07 19.94 11.90
C ARG A 408 12.82 20.72 11.47
N VAL A 409 12.34 21.58 12.36
CA VAL A 409 11.28 22.57 12.11
C VAL A 409 11.72 23.94 12.63
N GLU A 410 11.13 25.00 12.10
CA GLU A 410 11.33 26.39 12.50
C GLU A 410 9.95 27.00 12.85
N PRO A 411 9.44 26.80 14.08
CA PRO A 411 8.15 27.35 14.49
C PRO A 411 8.16 28.86 14.35
N ARG A 412 7.15 29.41 13.68
CA ARG A 412 6.95 30.86 13.68
C ARG A 412 6.31 31.23 15.02
N GLY A 413 7.07 31.97 15.84
CA GLY A 413 6.63 32.47 17.14
C GLY A 413 5.46 33.44 17.05
#